data_AF-A0A1S9DEU2-F1
#
_entry.id   AF-A0A1S9DEU2-F1
#
_cell.length_a   1.000
_cell.length_b   1.000
_cell.length_c   1.000
_cell.angle_alpha   90.00
_cell.angle_beta   90.00
_cell.angle_gamma   90.00
#
_symmetry.space_group_name_H-M   'P 1'
#
loop_
_entity.id
_entity.type
_entity.pdbx_description
1 polymer ?
#
loop_
_entity_poly.entity_id
_entity_poly.type
_entity_poly.pdbx_seq_one_letter_code
_entity_poly.pdbx_strand_id
1 'polypeptide(L)'
;MADLHKVRELGLDEDTTLAILERLKHISQLYRSGKPLFPRRLLEDLNRQIDDGKEEVYISDFDDVPQVYSLKVPSWCTEFANTYRIRYQSIHSLGCVPPYDPERVLCKCTPVAIDYVDTSGPGESTLEAIGGAFFKQRQIWLESLGHRNLEHHLSTLRTTANIRKIVCFGLGSLGRLSGDCYTRTHTQHAAVETIAASLVRRGLSGSQEIKCYAQDPVYDEVDHEFLRSIGITPLEDPKGFLEVDEHTLVFSVSPDVPVKQIVTDLHWPGAMIWDTVTPSEKRKSWAKYKENDGTIFWITPFTTDPDSGRVRRMIKHYAHAQLEDSDGFFGDLTIYMKCKEYAHVSFYTLD
;
A
#
# COMPACT_ATOMS: atom_id res chain seq x y z
N MET A 1 5.66 17.44 -4.93
CA MET A 1 6.25 17.47 -6.31
C MET A 1 7.71 17.92 -6.25
N ALA A 2 8.60 17.38 -7.10
CA ALA A 2 10.01 17.77 -7.14
C ALA A 2 10.18 19.30 -7.23
N ASP A 3 11.12 19.79 -6.44
CA ASP A 3 11.56 21.16 -6.51
C ASP A 3 12.40 21.33 -7.78
N LEU A 4 11.80 21.89 -8.83
CA LEU A 4 12.43 22.09 -10.13
C LEU A 4 13.72 22.93 -10.03
N HIS A 5 13.86 23.75 -8.97
CA HIS A 5 15.10 24.49 -8.70
C HIS A 5 16.23 23.57 -8.25
N LYS A 6 15.94 22.51 -7.49
CA LYS A 6 16.97 21.56 -6.99
C LYS A 6 17.57 20.70 -8.09
N VAL A 7 16.86 20.48 -9.19
CA VAL A 7 17.41 19.73 -10.34
C VAL A 7 18.62 20.46 -10.94
N ARG A 8 18.57 21.81 -10.98
CA ARG A 8 19.67 22.64 -11.47
C ARG A 8 20.89 22.64 -10.54
N GLU A 9 20.72 22.24 -9.29
CA GLU A 9 21.79 22.15 -8.29
C GLU A 9 22.55 20.82 -8.35
N LEU A 10 22.12 19.86 -9.19
CA LEU A 10 22.73 18.53 -9.31
C LEU A 10 24.03 18.51 -10.13
N GLY A 11 24.43 19.63 -10.74
CA GLY A 11 25.68 19.73 -11.50
C GLY A 11 25.71 18.91 -12.81
N LEU A 12 24.54 18.60 -13.37
CA LEU A 12 24.39 17.93 -14.67
C LEU A 12 24.62 18.92 -15.82
N ASP A 13 24.88 18.42 -17.03
CA ASP A 13 24.91 19.25 -18.23
C ASP A 13 23.51 19.86 -18.52
N GLU A 14 23.49 20.90 -19.35
CA GLU A 14 22.28 21.67 -19.63
C GLU A 14 21.21 20.83 -20.34
N ASP A 15 21.61 19.98 -21.29
CA ASP A 15 20.69 19.15 -22.07
C ASP A 15 20.01 18.09 -21.18
N THR A 16 20.79 17.38 -20.37
CA THR A 16 20.25 16.40 -19.40
C THR A 16 19.34 17.07 -18.37
N THR A 17 19.73 18.25 -17.87
CA THR A 17 18.91 19.03 -16.92
C THR A 17 17.58 19.42 -17.56
N LEU A 18 17.59 19.91 -18.80
CA LEU A 18 16.38 20.27 -19.53
C LEU A 18 15.47 19.06 -19.75
N ALA A 19 16.03 17.93 -20.20
CA ALA A 19 15.28 16.69 -20.41
C ALA A 19 14.58 16.20 -19.12
N ILE A 20 15.28 16.25 -17.98
CA ILE A 20 14.70 15.88 -16.68
C ILE A 20 13.54 16.83 -16.32
N LEU A 21 13.73 18.14 -16.50
CA LEU A 21 12.70 19.13 -16.21
C LEU A 21 11.46 18.96 -17.10
N GLU A 22 11.64 18.67 -18.38
CA GLU A 22 10.56 18.38 -19.32
C GLU A 22 9.81 17.10 -18.91
N ARG A 23 10.54 16.04 -18.56
CA ARG A 23 9.96 14.78 -18.10
C ARG A 23 9.12 14.97 -16.83
N LEU A 24 9.62 15.71 -15.85
CA LEU A 24 8.88 16.01 -14.62
C LEU A 24 7.63 16.85 -14.88
N LYS A 25 7.71 17.85 -15.77
CA LYS A 25 6.55 18.65 -16.19
C LYS A 25 5.49 17.79 -16.85
N HIS A 26 5.90 16.89 -17.74
CA HIS A 26 5.02 15.96 -18.44
C HIS A 26 4.28 15.02 -17.48
N ILE A 27 5.01 14.35 -16.58
CA ILE A 27 4.42 13.49 -15.53
C ILE A 27 3.41 14.28 -14.69
N SER A 28 3.77 15.52 -14.30
CA SER A 28 2.90 16.40 -13.53
C SER A 28 1.63 16.78 -14.30
N GLN A 29 1.73 17.07 -15.60
CA GLN A 29 0.58 17.40 -16.46
C GLN A 29 -0.38 16.21 -16.60
N LEU A 30 0.13 15.01 -16.90
CA LEU A 30 -0.67 13.79 -16.97
C LEU A 30 -1.38 13.50 -15.63
N TYR A 31 -0.67 13.64 -14.51
CA TYR A 31 -1.29 13.41 -13.20
C TYR A 31 -2.35 14.46 -12.85
N ARG A 32 -2.13 15.73 -13.23
CA ARG A 32 -3.08 16.82 -12.98
C ARG A 32 -4.31 16.78 -13.90
N SER A 33 -4.19 16.21 -15.10
CA SER A 33 -5.34 16.04 -16.02
C SER A 33 -6.36 15.01 -15.52
N GLY A 34 -6.02 14.26 -14.46
CA GLY A 34 -6.88 13.23 -13.89
C GLY A 34 -6.56 11.81 -14.37
N LYS A 35 -5.51 11.62 -15.21
CA LYS A 35 -5.09 10.29 -15.65
C LYS A 35 -4.71 9.40 -14.44
N PRO A 36 -5.34 8.23 -14.24
CA PRO A 36 -4.96 7.31 -13.17
C PRO A 36 -3.56 6.73 -13.41
N LEU A 37 -2.78 6.59 -12.34
CA LEU A 37 -1.53 5.83 -12.33
C LEU A 37 -1.81 4.33 -12.33
N PHE A 38 -2.86 3.92 -11.61
CA PHE A 38 -3.23 2.52 -11.39
C PHE A 38 -4.65 2.23 -11.91
N PRO A 39 -4.90 2.36 -13.23
CA PRO A 39 -6.23 2.12 -13.77
C PRO A 39 -6.64 0.66 -13.56
N ARG A 40 -7.87 0.42 -13.07
CA ARG A 40 -8.40 -0.92 -12.81
C ARG A 40 -8.25 -1.88 -14.00
N ARG A 41 -8.56 -1.41 -15.22
CA ARG A 41 -8.39 -2.19 -16.46
C ARG A 41 -6.97 -2.73 -16.68
N LEU A 42 -5.94 -1.99 -16.24
CA LEU A 42 -4.55 -2.40 -16.40
C LEU A 42 -4.21 -3.52 -15.41
N LEU A 43 -4.67 -3.42 -14.16
CA LEU A 43 -4.46 -4.48 -13.17
C LEU A 43 -5.27 -5.74 -13.50
N GLU A 44 -6.49 -5.60 -14.03
CA GLU A 44 -7.31 -6.73 -14.51
C GLU A 44 -6.63 -7.45 -15.68
N ASP A 45 -6.11 -6.68 -16.65
CA ASP A 45 -5.39 -7.23 -17.79
C ASP A 45 -4.09 -7.92 -17.35
N LEU A 46 -3.31 -7.29 -16.48
CA LEU A 46 -2.08 -7.89 -15.93
C LEU A 46 -2.39 -9.19 -15.16
N ASN A 47 -3.40 -9.18 -14.28
CA ASN A 47 -3.82 -10.38 -13.57
C ASN A 47 -4.21 -11.51 -14.53
N ARG A 48 -5.00 -11.20 -15.56
CA ARG A 48 -5.37 -12.19 -16.58
C ARG A 48 -4.15 -12.76 -17.29
N GLN A 49 -3.19 -11.92 -17.68
CA GLN A 49 -1.96 -12.38 -18.33
C GLN A 49 -1.15 -13.33 -17.43
N ILE A 50 -1.11 -13.07 -16.12
CA ILE A 50 -0.46 -13.93 -15.12
C ILE A 50 -1.24 -15.24 -14.94
N ASP A 51 -2.55 -15.18 -14.74
CA ASP A 51 -3.42 -16.36 -14.56
C ASP A 51 -3.45 -17.26 -15.80
N ASP A 52 -3.31 -16.69 -17.00
CA ASP A 52 -3.15 -17.42 -18.28
C ASP A 52 -1.79 -18.15 -18.36
N GLY A 53 -0.88 -17.97 -17.40
CA GLY A 53 0.43 -18.61 -17.36
C GLY A 53 1.40 -18.12 -18.43
N LYS A 54 1.26 -16.86 -18.88
CA LYS A 54 2.15 -16.29 -19.91
C LYS A 54 3.58 -16.15 -19.37
N GLU A 55 4.56 -16.37 -20.24
CA GLU A 55 5.97 -16.14 -19.88
C GLU A 55 6.32 -14.65 -19.87
N GLU A 56 5.64 -13.86 -20.71
CA GLU A 56 5.82 -12.41 -20.82
C GLU A 56 4.48 -11.69 -20.67
N VAL A 57 4.53 -10.52 -20.03
CA VAL A 57 3.37 -9.65 -19.83
C VAL A 57 3.59 -8.28 -20.46
N TYR A 58 2.50 -7.71 -20.92
CA TYR A 58 2.45 -6.38 -21.53
C TYR A 58 1.79 -5.42 -20.54
N ILE A 59 2.55 -4.42 -20.09
CA ILE A 59 2.07 -3.39 -19.15
C ILE A 59 2.29 -2.03 -19.79
N SER A 60 1.21 -1.27 -20.01
CA SER A 60 1.32 0.08 -20.55
C SER A 60 1.92 1.03 -19.51
N ASP A 61 2.87 1.85 -19.94
CA ASP A 61 3.44 2.89 -19.09
C ASP A 61 2.49 4.09 -18.95
N PHE A 62 2.92 5.15 -18.26
CA PHE A 62 2.07 6.32 -18.02
C PHE A 62 1.77 7.12 -19.30
N ASP A 63 2.47 6.85 -20.39
CA ASP A 63 2.25 7.41 -21.73
C ASP A 63 1.35 6.51 -22.60
N ASP A 64 0.76 5.46 -22.03
CA ASP A 64 0.00 4.41 -22.72
C ASP A 64 0.86 3.62 -23.73
N VAL A 65 2.19 3.63 -23.59
CA VAL A 65 3.08 2.83 -24.43
C VAL A 65 3.25 1.44 -23.80
N PRO A 66 2.89 0.35 -24.51
CA PRO A 66 3.07 -1.01 -23.99
C PRO A 66 4.55 -1.33 -23.75
N GLN A 67 4.85 -1.82 -22.56
CA GLN A 67 6.16 -2.31 -22.15
C GLN A 67 6.08 -3.83 -21.93
N VAL A 68 7.10 -4.55 -22.37
CA VAL A 68 7.18 -6.01 -22.22
C VAL A 68 8.06 -6.35 -21.03
N TYR A 69 7.59 -7.29 -20.21
CA TYR A 69 8.31 -7.82 -19.06
C TYR A 69 8.25 -9.35 -19.05
N SER A 70 9.35 -9.99 -18.66
CA SER A 70 9.40 -11.43 -18.43
C SER A 70 8.92 -11.76 -17.01
N LEU A 71 8.05 -12.76 -16.87
CA LEU A 71 7.69 -13.36 -15.58
C LEU A 71 8.70 -14.44 -15.12
N LYS A 72 9.59 -14.87 -16.02
CA LYS A 72 10.77 -15.65 -15.62
C LYS A 72 11.89 -14.72 -15.20
N VAL A 73 12.61 -15.09 -14.14
CA VAL A 73 13.82 -14.39 -13.71
C VAL A 73 14.86 -14.43 -14.83
N PRO A 74 15.26 -13.28 -15.39
CA PRO A 74 16.29 -13.23 -16.41
C PRO A 74 17.65 -13.72 -15.90
N SER A 75 18.47 -14.29 -16.79
CA SER A 75 19.80 -14.81 -16.46
C SER A 75 20.76 -13.77 -15.86
N TRP A 76 20.53 -12.48 -16.11
CA TRP A 76 21.38 -11.40 -15.59
C TRP A 76 21.12 -11.08 -14.12
N CYS A 77 20.02 -11.55 -13.53
CA CYS A 77 19.67 -11.31 -12.12
C CYS A 77 19.48 -12.57 -11.28
N THR A 78 19.75 -13.76 -11.81
CA THR A 78 19.62 -15.02 -11.05
C THR A 78 20.54 -15.11 -9.83
N GLU A 79 21.59 -14.28 -9.75
CA GLU A 79 22.48 -14.21 -8.58
C GLU A 79 21.85 -13.50 -7.37
N PHE A 80 20.82 -12.68 -7.58
CA PHE A 80 20.20 -11.85 -6.53
C PHE A 80 18.67 -11.82 -6.60
N ALA A 81 18.05 -12.65 -7.45
CA ALA A 81 16.62 -12.80 -7.56
C ALA A 81 16.26 -14.25 -7.90
N ASN A 82 15.18 -14.74 -7.29
CA ASN A 82 14.63 -16.07 -7.52
C ASN A 82 13.18 -16.03 -8.02
N THR A 83 12.53 -14.86 -7.97
CA THR A 83 11.17 -14.66 -8.46
C THR A 83 10.95 -13.23 -8.98
N TYR A 84 9.77 -12.98 -9.53
CA TYR A 84 9.30 -11.66 -9.92
C TYR A 84 8.31 -11.10 -8.89
N ARG A 85 8.14 -9.77 -8.89
CA ARG A 85 7.06 -9.08 -8.17
C ARG A 85 6.51 -7.95 -9.03
N ILE A 86 5.25 -7.57 -8.80
CA ILE A 86 4.70 -6.35 -9.40
C ILE A 86 5.22 -5.15 -8.59
N ARG A 87 5.91 -4.24 -9.26
CA ARG A 87 6.36 -2.98 -8.69
C ARG A 87 5.32 -1.90 -8.95
N TYR A 88 5.00 -1.16 -7.90
CA TYR A 88 4.11 0.00 -7.92
C TYR A 88 4.87 1.27 -7.55
N GLN A 89 4.87 2.26 -8.43
CA GLN A 89 5.50 3.56 -8.18
C GLN A 89 4.46 4.64 -7.91
N SER A 90 4.61 5.30 -6.77
CA SER A 90 3.78 6.46 -6.41
C SER A 90 4.08 7.68 -7.29
N ILE A 91 3.17 8.67 -7.33
CA ILE A 91 3.46 9.95 -7.98
C ILE A 91 4.68 10.65 -7.40
N HIS A 92 4.98 10.42 -6.12
CA HIS A 92 6.16 10.98 -5.46
C HIS A 92 7.43 10.34 -6.00
N SER A 93 7.45 9.01 -6.18
CA SER A 93 8.57 8.27 -6.77
C SER A 93 8.80 8.68 -8.22
N LEU A 94 7.75 8.72 -9.04
CA LEU A 94 7.84 9.11 -10.46
C LEU A 94 8.28 10.56 -10.64
N GLY A 95 7.88 11.43 -9.70
CA GLY A 95 8.15 12.86 -9.74
C GLY A 95 9.33 13.30 -8.88
N CYS A 96 10.22 12.40 -8.43
CA CYS A 96 11.38 12.74 -7.61
C CYS A 96 12.68 12.32 -8.29
N VAL A 97 13.64 13.24 -8.34
CA VAL A 97 14.97 13.00 -8.89
C VAL A 97 15.90 12.53 -7.78
N PRO A 98 16.48 11.31 -7.88
CA PRO A 98 17.46 10.86 -6.92
C PRO A 98 18.80 11.55 -7.17
N PRO A 99 19.49 12.05 -6.13
CA PRO A 99 20.72 12.83 -6.28
C PRO A 99 21.92 12.00 -6.74
N TYR A 100 21.86 10.67 -6.58
CA TYR A 100 22.93 9.74 -6.94
C TYR A 100 22.77 9.14 -8.34
N ASP A 101 21.58 9.24 -8.95
CA ASP A 101 21.30 8.73 -10.30
C ASP A 101 20.18 9.55 -10.97
N PRO A 102 20.42 10.85 -11.26
CA PRO A 102 19.36 11.75 -11.72
C PRO A 102 18.72 11.33 -13.05
N GLU A 103 19.50 10.71 -13.94
CA GLU A 103 19.09 10.24 -15.26
C GLU A 103 18.05 9.13 -15.19
N ARG A 104 17.93 8.42 -14.05
CA ARG A 104 16.89 7.40 -13.83
C ARG A 104 15.47 7.90 -14.10
N VAL A 105 15.21 9.20 -13.93
CA VAL A 105 13.90 9.81 -14.20
C VAL A 105 13.59 9.85 -15.71
N LEU A 106 14.61 9.82 -16.57
CA LEU A 106 14.47 9.79 -18.03
C LEU A 106 14.05 8.41 -18.55
N CYS A 107 14.22 7.36 -17.75
CA CYS A 107 13.74 6.02 -18.07
C CYS A 107 12.21 5.96 -18.26
N LYS A 108 11.71 4.78 -18.65
CA LYS A 108 10.28 4.53 -18.89
C LYS A 108 9.43 4.92 -17.67
N CYS A 109 8.44 5.79 -17.88
CA CYS A 109 7.56 6.27 -16.83
C CYS A 109 6.53 5.20 -16.46
N THR A 110 6.90 4.27 -15.59
CA THR A 110 6.15 3.02 -15.35
C THR A 110 5.57 3.01 -13.93
N PRO A 111 4.30 3.44 -13.73
CA PRO A 111 3.64 3.35 -12.43
C PRO A 111 3.47 1.90 -11.98
N VAL A 112 3.26 0.99 -12.94
CA VAL A 112 3.23 -0.47 -12.74
C VAL A 112 4.30 -1.09 -13.63
N ALA A 113 5.09 -2.01 -13.09
CA ALA A 113 6.16 -2.71 -13.78
C ALA A 113 6.42 -4.07 -13.10
N ILE A 114 7.24 -4.91 -13.73
CA ILE A 114 7.79 -6.11 -13.08
C ILE A 114 9.20 -5.81 -12.56
N ASP A 115 9.45 -6.19 -11.32
CA ASP A 115 10.76 -6.24 -10.68
C ASP A 115 11.14 -7.69 -10.39
N TYR A 116 12.43 -7.94 -10.21
CA TYR A 116 12.96 -9.24 -9.80
C TYR A 116 13.53 -9.13 -8.39
N VAL A 117 13.16 -10.08 -7.53
CA VAL A 117 13.54 -10.08 -6.12
C VAL A 117 13.95 -11.46 -5.66
N ASP A 118 14.77 -11.49 -4.61
CA ASP A 118 15.02 -12.68 -3.83
C ASP A 118 14.02 -12.71 -2.67
N THR A 119 13.05 -13.62 -2.75
CA THR A 119 12.27 -13.96 -1.56
C THR A 119 13.14 -14.90 -0.73
N SER A 120 13.46 -14.48 0.50
CA SER A 120 14.05 -15.35 1.52
C SER A 120 13.27 -16.66 1.51
N GLY A 121 13.96 -17.81 1.48
CA GLY A 121 13.31 -19.13 1.44
C GLY A 121 12.24 -19.32 2.54
N PRO A 122 11.43 -20.39 2.45
CA PRO A 122 10.31 -20.63 3.37
C PRO A 122 10.75 -20.44 4.81
N GLY A 123 9.92 -19.76 5.60
CA GLY A 123 10.21 -19.52 7.00
C GLY A 123 10.49 -20.84 7.74
N GLU A 124 11.46 -20.85 8.65
CA GLU A 124 11.81 -22.06 9.41
C GLU A 124 10.72 -22.48 10.42
N SER A 125 9.67 -21.66 10.59
CA SER A 125 8.65 -21.85 11.60
C SER A 125 7.56 -22.82 11.15
N THR A 126 7.20 -23.75 12.03
CA THR A 126 6.11 -24.69 11.78
C THR A 126 4.75 -24.02 12.03
N LEU A 127 3.69 -24.58 11.43
CA LEU A 127 2.31 -24.14 11.65
C LEU A 127 1.91 -24.13 13.14
N GLU A 128 2.39 -25.11 13.92
CA GLU A 128 2.17 -25.20 15.35
C GLU A 128 2.84 -24.05 16.11
N ALA A 129 4.09 -23.71 15.77
CA ALA A 129 4.82 -22.62 16.39
C ALA A 129 4.15 -21.26 16.09
N ILE A 130 3.75 -21.05 14.84
CA ILE A 130 3.00 -19.86 14.41
C ILE A 130 1.68 -19.76 15.17
N GLY A 131 0.93 -20.87 15.26
CA GLY A 131 -0.31 -20.92 16.02
C GLY A 131 -0.13 -20.55 17.49
N GLY A 132 0.86 -21.14 18.17
CA GLY A 132 1.17 -20.82 19.56
C GLY A 132 1.50 -19.36 19.78
N ALA A 133 2.35 -18.77 18.92
CA ALA A 133 2.72 -17.36 18.99
C ALA A 133 1.52 -16.44 18.71
N PHE A 134 0.74 -16.74 17.67
CA PHE A 134 -0.45 -15.98 17.31
C PHE A 134 -1.49 -15.99 18.41
N PHE A 135 -1.85 -17.16 18.95
CA PHE A 135 -2.90 -17.23 19.98
C PHE A 135 -2.50 -16.52 21.27
N LYS A 136 -1.22 -16.60 21.66
CA LYS A 136 -0.67 -15.81 22.77
C LYS A 136 -0.85 -14.31 22.50
N GLN A 137 -0.43 -13.83 21.34
CA GLN A 137 -0.52 -12.41 21.01
C GLN A 137 -1.95 -11.93 20.83
N ARG A 138 -2.84 -12.78 20.31
CA ARG A 138 -4.29 -12.51 20.22
C ARG A 138 -4.91 -12.28 21.59
N GLN A 139 -4.53 -13.03 22.63
CA GLN A 139 -5.02 -12.75 23.99
C GLN A 139 -4.53 -11.40 24.52
N ILE A 140 -3.25 -11.09 24.32
CA ILE A 140 -2.68 -9.79 24.71
C ILE A 140 -3.42 -8.65 23.99
N TRP A 141 -3.69 -8.81 22.70
CA TRP A 141 -4.48 -7.85 21.92
C TRP A 141 -5.87 -7.64 22.52
N LEU A 142 -6.62 -8.70 22.82
CA LEU A 142 -7.99 -8.59 23.35
C LEU A 142 -8.06 -7.86 24.70
N GLU A 143 -7.00 -7.93 25.52
CA GLU A 143 -6.89 -7.25 26.81
C GLU A 143 -6.39 -5.80 26.69
N SER A 144 -5.81 -5.42 25.54
CA SER A 144 -5.16 -4.13 25.31
C SER A 144 -6.14 -2.94 25.27
N LEU A 145 -5.57 -1.73 25.44
CA LEU A 145 -6.30 -0.48 25.21
C LEU A 145 -6.60 -0.29 23.71
N GLY A 146 -5.66 -0.67 22.83
CA GLY A 146 -5.81 -0.56 21.39
C GLY A 146 -7.04 -1.33 20.87
N HIS A 147 -7.31 -2.53 21.40
CA HIS A 147 -8.50 -3.30 21.08
C HIS A 147 -9.79 -2.55 21.43
N ARG A 148 -9.89 -2.03 22.65
CA ARG A 148 -11.06 -1.26 23.10
C ARG A 148 -11.24 0.03 22.30
N ASN A 149 -10.14 0.71 21.97
CA ASN A 149 -10.14 1.93 21.16
C ASN A 149 -10.61 1.65 19.73
N LEU A 150 -10.15 0.55 19.12
CA LEU A 150 -10.59 0.09 17.80
C LEU A 150 -12.10 -0.22 17.77
N GLU A 151 -12.60 -1.02 18.72
CA GLU A 151 -14.04 -1.32 18.83
C GLU A 151 -14.87 -0.06 19.05
N HIS A 152 -14.39 0.85 19.90
CA HIS A 152 -15.05 2.13 20.17
C HIS A 152 -15.20 2.97 18.90
N HIS A 153 -14.13 3.16 18.13
CA HIS A 153 -14.20 3.96 16.90
C HIS A 153 -15.02 3.28 15.81
N LEU A 154 -14.89 1.96 15.64
CA LEU A 154 -15.71 1.21 14.68
C LEU A 154 -17.19 1.23 15.02
N SER A 155 -17.56 1.33 16.30
CA SER A 155 -18.96 1.43 16.75
C SER A 155 -19.53 2.86 16.66
N THR A 156 -18.69 3.89 16.84
CA THR A 156 -19.17 5.28 17.00
C THR A 156 -18.98 6.18 15.79
N LEU A 157 -17.96 5.94 14.95
CA LEU A 157 -17.69 6.79 13.78
C LEU A 157 -18.88 6.81 12.83
N ARG A 158 -19.33 8.00 12.45
CA ARG A 158 -20.45 8.14 11.50
C ARG A 158 -20.10 7.49 10.17
N THR A 159 -21.02 6.71 9.63
CA THR A 159 -20.83 6.05 8.35
C THR A 159 -22.16 5.77 7.67
N THR A 160 -22.11 5.75 6.35
CA THR A 160 -23.21 5.29 5.48
C THR A 160 -22.83 4.05 4.69
N ALA A 161 -21.65 3.49 4.96
CA ALA A 161 -21.11 2.35 4.23
C ALA A 161 -21.75 1.04 4.68
N ASN A 162 -21.92 0.13 3.72
CA ASN A 162 -22.18 -1.29 3.96
C ASN A 162 -20.90 -2.04 3.59
N ILE A 163 -20.32 -2.78 4.54
CA ILE A 163 -19.04 -3.47 4.40
C ILE A 163 -19.27 -4.98 4.36
N ARG A 164 -18.91 -5.61 3.24
CA ARG A 164 -19.05 -7.05 3.01
C ARG A 164 -17.73 -7.80 3.02
N LYS A 165 -16.61 -7.08 2.87
CA LYS A 165 -15.27 -7.67 2.86
C LYS A 165 -14.24 -6.74 3.47
N ILE A 166 -13.20 -7.35 4.03
CA ILE A 166 -11.98 -6.69 4.48
C ILE A 166 -10.86 -7.17 3.56
N VAL A 167 -10.05 -6.23 3.07
CA VAL A 167 -8.83 -6.56 2.30
C VAL A 167 -7.63 -5.98 3.04
N CYS A 168 -6.75 -6.86 3.47
CA CYS A 168 -5.54 -6.53 4.23
C CYS A 168 -4.33 -6.41 3.30
N PHE A 169 -3.51 -5.39 3.50
CA PHE A 169 -2.24 -5.19 2.78
C PHE A 169 -1.09 -4.94 3.75
N GLY A 170 0.05 -5.61 3.51
CA GLY A 170 1.29 -5.31 4.22
C GLY A 170 1.29 -5.67 5.71
N LEU A 171 0.61 -6.75 6.11
CA LEU A 171 0.60 -7.17 7.52
C LEU A 171 1.83 -8.00 7.91
N GLY A 172 2.65 -8.41 6.94
CA GLY A 172 3.88 -9.17 7.14
C GLY A 172 3.66 -10.67 7.38
N SER A 173 4.74 -11.45 7.22
CA SER A 173 4.74 -12.92 7.42
C SER A 173 4.53 -13.29 8.89
N LEU A 174 3.64 -14.25 9.14
CA LEU A 174 3.37 -14.86 10.44
C LEU A 174 4.44 -15.89 10.81
N GLY A 175 5.17 -16.41 9.83
CA GLY A 175 6.27 -17.38 9.99
C GLY A 175 7.59 -16.79 10.52
N ARG A 176 7.77 -15.48 10.51
CA ARG A 176 8.99 -14.83 11.03
C ARG A 176 8.90 -14.63 12.54
N LEU A 177 9.17 -15.66 13.33
CA LEU A 177 9.02 -15.66 14.80
C LEU A 177 10.19 -15.06 15.60
N SER A 178 11.15 -14.41 14.93
CA SER A 178 12.33 -13.81 15.55
C SER A 178 12.34 -12.28 15.38
N GLY A 179 12.91 -11.58 16.37
CA GLY A 179 12.96 -10.11 16.42
C GLY A 179 11.70 -9.46 17.01
N ASP A 180 11.65 -8.12 17.04
CA ASP A 180 10.52 -7.40 17.63
C ASP A 180 9.30 -7.30 16.68
N CYS A 181 9.46 -7.71 15.41
CA CYS A 181 8.42 -7.54 14.39
C CYS A 181 7.29 -8.57 14.46
N TYR A 182 7.53 -9.79 14.97
CA TYR A 182 6.52 -10.86 14.93
C TYR A 182 5.30 -10.58 15.83
N THR A 183 5.51 -9.92 16.97
CA THR A 183 4.41 -9.51 17.87
C THR A 183 3.49 -8.50 17.19
N ARG A 184 4.04 -7.59 16.38
CA ARG A 184 3.27 -6.64 15.57
C ARG A 184 2.45 -7.39 14.53
N THR A 185 3.07 -8.27 13.76
CA THR A 185 2.41 -9.06 12.72
C THR A 185 1.23 -9.86 13.27
N HIS A 186 1.41 -10.64 14.35
CA HIS A 186 0.32 -11.41 14.92
C HIS A 186 -0.80 -10.52 15.50
N THR A 187 -0.45 -9.39 16.14
CA THR A 187 -1.45 -8.44 16.66
C THR A 187 -2.29 -7.83 15.54
N GLN A 188 -1.64 -7.43 14.45
CA GLN A 188 -2.33 -6.85 13.29
C GLN A 188 -3.28 -7.86 12.64
N HIS A 189 -2.87 -9.13 12.50
CA HIS A 189 -3.77 -10.18 12.02
C HIS A 189 -4.92 -10.46 12.99
N ALA A 190 -4.68 -10.45 14.30
CA ALA A 190 -5.73 -10.59 15.31
C ALA A 190 -6.74 -9.43 15.29
N ALA A 191 -6.28 -8.21 14.96
CA ALA A 191 -7.16 -7.05 14.82
C ALA A 191 -8.16 -7.20 13.67
N VAL A 192 -7.86 -8.00 12.64
CA VAL A 192 -8.80 -8.30 11.53
C VAL A 192 -10.08 -8.94 12.07
N GLU A 193 -9.97 -9.85 13.03
CA GLU A 193 -11.11 -10.47 13.69
C GLU A 193 -11.93 -9.43 14.47
N THR A 194 -11.28 -8.55 15.23
CA THR A 194 -11.93 -7.45 15.95
C THR A 194 -12.68 -6.52 14.98
N ILE A 195 -12.07 -6.19 13.84
CA ILE A 195 -12.70 -5.35 12.81
C ILE A 195 -13.95 -6.04 12.27
N ALA A 196 -13.83 -7.30 11.83
CA ALA A 196 -14.95 -8.06 11.28
C ALA A 196 -16.10 -8.19 12.29
N ALA A 197 -15.79 -8.59 13.53
CA ALA A 197 -16.79 -8.74 14.59
C ALA A 197 -17.47 -7.40 14.94
N SER A 198 -16.72 -6.29 14.97
CA SER A 198 -17.25 -4.95 15.24
C SER A 198 -18.20 -4.48 14.14
N LEU A 199 -17.84 -4.68 12.88
CA LEU A 199 -18.67 -4.32 11.72
C LEU A 199 -19.97 -5.13 11.68
N VAL A 200 -19.90 -6.44 11.96
CA VAL A 200 -21.08 -7.33 12.05
C VAL A 200 -21.97 -6.90 13.23
N ARG A 201 -21.41 -6.70 14.42
CA ARG A 201 -22.16 -6.28 15.62
C ARG A 201 -22.88 -4.95 15.40
N ARG A 202 -22.26 -4.04 14.64
CA ARG A 202 -22.86 -2.75 14.26
C ARG A 202 -23.94 -2.86 13.18
N GLY A 203 -24.08 -4.03 12.54
CA GLY A 203 -25.05 -4.25 11.46
C GLY A 203 -24.62 -3.65 10.11
N LEU A 204 -23.32 -3.35 9.94
CA LEU A 204 -22.81 -2.77 8.70
C LEU A 204 -22.62 -3.80 7.58
N SER A 205 -22.76 -5.09 7.84
CA SER A 205 -22.59 -6.17 6.85
C SER A 205 -23.88 -6.60 6.14
N GLY A 206 -25.01 -5.94 6.42
CA GLY A 206 -26.29 -6.29 5.78
C GLY A 206 -26.73 -7.74 6.03
N SER A 207 -26.50 -8.26 7.24
CA SER A 207 -26.79 -9.64 7.67
C SER A 207 -25.93 -10.72 7.02
N GLN A 208 -24.85 -10.35 6.31
CA GLN A 208 -23.90 -11.29 5.73
C GLN A 208 -22.65 -11.43 6.59
N GLU A 209 -21.97 -12.57 6.46
CA GLU A 209 -20.61 -12.76 6.95
C GLU A 209 -19.65 -11.85 6.17
N ILE A 210 -18.67 -11.28 6.87
CA ILE A 210 -17.64 -10.44 6.25
C ILE A 210 -16.51 -11.34 5.77
N LYS A 211 -16.22 -11.30 4.48
CA LYS A 211 -15.07 -12.03 3.90
C LYS A 211 -13.77 -11.30 4.23
N CYS A 212 -12.77 -12.01 4.73
CA CYS A 212 -11.46 -11.44 5.01
C CYS A 212 -10.44 -11.93 4.00
N TYR A 213 -9.74 -11.01 3.36
CA TYR A 213 -8.66 -11.27 2.41
C TYR A 213 -7.36 -10.64 2.88
N ALA A 214 -6.22 -11.23 2.55
CA ALA A 214 -4.92 -10.63 2.78
C ALA A 214 -4.00 -10.81 1.56
N GLN A 215 -3.29 -9.75 1.20
CA GLN A 215 -2.25 -9.78 0.17
C GLN A 215 -0.98 -9.19 0.75
N ASP A 216 0.08 -10.01 0.82
CA ASP A 216 1.42 -9.58 1.15
C ASP A 216 2.42 -10.43 0.36
N PRO A 217 3.31 -9.82 -0.46
CA PRO A 217 4.30 -10.57 -1.23
C PRO A 217 5.28 -11.40 -0.39
N VAL A 218 5.34 -11.18 0.93
CA VAL A 218 6.20 -11.94 1.84
C VAL A 218 5.57 -13.25 2.34
N TYR A 219 4.28 -13.49 2.09
CA TYR A 219 3.62 -14.71 2.54
C TYR A 219 4.18 -15.94 1.82
N ASP A 220 4.50 -16.97 2.59
CA ASP A 220 4.82 -18.30 2.08
C ASP A 220 3.64 -19.28 2.23
N GLU A 221 3.85 -20.55 1.87
CA GLU A 221 2.80 -21.56 1.97
C GLU A 221 2.34 -21.84 3.41
N VAL A 222 3.23 -21.68 4.40
CA VAL A 222 2.88 -21.87 5.82
C VAL A 222 2.03 -20.69 6.30
N ASP A 223 2.38 -19.47 5.89
CA ASP A 223 1.55 -18.28 6.11
C ASP A 223 0.16 -18.47 5.47
N HIS A 224 0.10 -18.94 4.23
CA HIS A 224 -1.15 -19.20 3.53
C HIS A 224 -2.03 -20.25 4.24
N GLU A 225 -1.43 -21.35 4.70
CA GLU A 225 -2.13 -22.36 5.48
C GLU A 225 -2.66 -21.79 6.80
N PHE A 226 -1.84 -21.04 7.53
CA PHE A 226 -2.24 -20.45 8.80
C PHE A 226 -3.33 -19.39 8.64
N LEU A 227 -3.23 -18.49 7.66
CA LEU A 227 -4.25 -17.48 7.34
C LEU A 227 -5.61 -18.13 7.10
N ARG A 228 -5.65 -19.19 6.29
CA ARG A 228 -6.89 -19.94 6.04
C ARG A 228 -7.45 -20.55 7.34
N SER A 229 -6.59 -21.05 8.23
CA SER A 229 -7.02 -21.61 9.52
C SER A 229 -7.71 -20.61 10.45
N ILE A 230 -7.41 -19.31 10.31
CA ILE A 230 -8.03 -18.22 11.08
C ILE A 230 -9.11 -17.46 10.30
N GLY A 231 -9.56 -17.98 9.16
CA GLY A 231 -10.65 -17.41 8.36
C GLY A 231 -10.25 -16.25 7.43
N ILE A 232 -8.95 -16.08 7.15
CA ILE A 232 -8.44 -15.09 6.20
C ILE A 232 -8.01 -15.81 4.92
N THR A 233 -8.52 -15.36 3.77
CA THR A 233 -8.16 -15.91 2.46
C THR A 233 -6.94 -15.16 1.89
N PRO A 234 -5.76 -15.79 1.76
CA PRO A 234 -4.62 -15.16 1.09
C PRO A 234 -4.93 -14.96 -0.40
N LEU A 235 -4.45 -13.85 -0.96
CA LEU A 235 -4.59 -13.47 -2.37
C LEU A 235 -3.23 -13.12 -2.97
N GLU A 236 -3.00 -13.59 -4.18
CA GLU A 236 -1.84 -13.22 -5.01
C GLU A 236 -1.97 -11.78 -5.55
N ASP A 237 -0.84 -11.10 -5.77
CA ASP A 237 -0.81 -9.76 -6.38
C ASP A 237 -1.14 -9.84 -7.89
N PRO A 238 -2.10 -9.05 -8.43
CA PRO A 238 -2.82 -7.90 -7.86
C PRO A 238 -4.26 -8.16 -7.39
N LYS A 239 -4.63 -9.40 -7.09
CA LYS A 239 -6.02 -9.79 -6.79
C LYS A 239 -6.59 -9.08 -5.56
N GLY A 240 -5.78 -8.83 -4.53
CA GLY A 240 -6.18 -8.03 -3.38
C GLY A 240 -6.61 -6.62 -3.78
N PHE A 241 -5.86 -5.95 -4.65
CA PHE A 241 -6.27 -4.65 -5.18
C PHE A 241 -7.55 -4.74 -6.02
N LEU A 242 -7.70 -5.79 -6.81
CA LEU A 242 -8.89 -6.01 -7.63
C LEU A 242 -10.15 -6.27 -6.79
N GLU A 243 -10.01 -6.83 -5.59
CA GLU A 243 -11.10 -7.01 -4.61
C GLU A 243 -11.57 -5.70 -3.94
N VAL A 244 -10.91 -4.55 -4.15
CA VAL A 244 -11.33 -3.29 -3.53
C VAL A 244 -12.50 -2.65 -4.29
N ASP A 245 -13.66 -2.55 -3.64
CA ASP A 245 -14.87 -1.88 -4.14
C ASP A 245 -15.53 -1.02 -3.03
N GLU A 246 -16.69 -0.42 -3.32
CA GLU A 246 -17.43 0.43 -2.37
C GLU A 246 -17.90 -0.30 -1.10
N HIS A 247 -17.88 -1.62 -1.09
CA HIS A 247 -18.27 -2.49 0.02
C HIS A 247 -17.08 -3.10 0.76
N THR A 248 -15.86 -2.62 0.47
CA THR A 248 -14.63 -3.06 1.12
C THR A 248 -14.26 -2.15 2.29
N LEU A 249 -13.75 -2.74 3.37
CA LEU A 249 -12.84 -2.07 4.30
C LEU A 249 -11.40 -2.44 3.94
N VAL A 250 -10.57 -1.45 3.64
CA VAL A 250 -9.14 -1.68 3.41
C VAL A 250 -8.40 -1.55 4.73
N PHE A 251 -7.63 -2.55 5.12
CA PHE A 251 -6.75 -2.49 6.29
C PHE A 251 -5.30 -2.59 5.82
N SER A 252 -4.49 -1.57 6.09
CA SER A 252 -3.11 -1.51 5.59
C SER A 252 -2.22 -0.91 6.64
N VAL A 253 -1.11 -1.57 6.98
CA VAL A 253 -0.21 -1.09 8.05
C VAL A 253 1.19 -0.92 7.50
N SER A 254 1.62 0.33 7.28
CA SER A 254 2.97 0.67 6.78
C SER A 254 3.47 -0.21 5.61
N PRO A 255 2.71 -0.32 4.50
CA PRO A 255 3.06 -1.21 3.39
C PRO A 255 4.28 -0.69 2.60
N ASP A 256 4.99 -1.58 1.91
CA ASP A 256 6.13 -1.22 1.05
C ASP A 256 5.73 -0.77 -0.37
N VAL A 257 4.43 -0.59 -0.61
CA VAL A 257 3.85 -0.13 -1.90
C VAL A 257 2.83 0.99 -1.65
N PRO A 258 2.50 1.84 -2.65
CA PRO A 258 1.62 2.98 -2.46
C PRO A 258 0.12 2.62 -2.44
N VAL A 259 -0.27 1.76 -1.48
CA VAL A 259 -1.66 1.28 -1.28
C VAL A 259 -2.66 2.43 -1.30
N LYS A 260 -2.38 3.55 -0.62
CA LYS A 260 -3.27 4.72 -0.59
C LYS A 260 -3.57 5.25 -2.00
N GLN A 261 -2.55 5.36 -2.85
CA GLN A 261 -2.73 5.88 -4.20
C GLN A 261 -3.35 4.86 -5.15
N ILE A 262 -2.99 3.57 -5.02
CA ILE A 262 -3.59 2.48 -5.80
C ILE A 262 -5.10 2.43 -5.53
N VAL A 263 -5.49 2.32 -4.26
CA VAL A 263 -6.91 2.29 -3.86
C VAL A 263 -7.66 3.54 -4.34
N THR A 264 -7.06 4.72 -4.22
CA THR A 264 -7.69 5.98 -4.66
C THR A 264 -7.97 6.01 -6.17
N ASP A 265 -7.11 5.41 -6.99
CA ASP A 265 -7.28 5.34 -8.45
C ASP A 265 -8.20 4.18 -8.90
N LEU A 266 -8.36 3.14 -8.08
CA LEU A 266 -9.22 1.99 -8.38
C LEU A 266 -10.68 2.23 -8.03
N HIS A 267 -10.98 2.37 -6.75
CA HIS A 267 -12.32 2.58 -6.23
C HIS A 267 -12.27 3.07 -4.78
N TRP A 268 -13.14 4.00 -4.41
CA TRP A 268 -13.19 4.56 -3.05
C TRP A 268 -13.94 3.61 -2.10
N PRO A 269 -13.23 2.91 -1.18
CA PRO A 269 -13.80 1.86 -0.36
C PRO A 269 -14.82 2.40 0.65
N GLY A 270 -15.63 1.54 1.25
CA GLY A 270 -16.59 1.94 2.28
C GLY A 270 -15.91 2.40 3.58
N ALA A 271 -14.75 1.82 3.89
CA ALA A 271 -13.90 2.22 5.02
C ALA A 271 -12.41 1.92 4.75
N MET A 272 -11.53 2.58 5.48
CA MET A 272 -10.08 2.36 5.43
C MET A 272 -9.51 2.44 6.85
N ILE A 273 -8.51 1.64 7.15
CA ILE A 273 -7.69 1.75 8.35
C ILE A 273 -6.25 1.68 7.85
N TRP A 274 -5.56 2.82 7.83
CA TRP A 274 -4.20 2.93 7.32
C TRP A 274 -3.46 4.10 7.94
N ASP A 275 -2.18 4.28 7.59
CA ASP A 275 -1.37 5.38 8.12
C ASP A 275 -2.07 6.74 7.94
N THR A 276 -2.02 7.56 8.97
CA THR A 276 -2.72 8.85 9.05
C THR A 276 -2.34 9.75 7.89
N VAL A 277 -3.35 10.12 7.09
CA VAL A 277 -3.19 11.02 5.95
C VAL A 277 -2.95 12.44 6.46
N THR A 278 -1.76 12.96 6.16
CA THR A 278 -1.36 14.32 6.53
C THR A 278 -2.15 15.37 5.73
N PRO A 279 -2.58 16.50 6.35
CA PRO A 279 -3.39 17.51 5.65
C PRO A 279 -2.63 18.24 4.54
N SER A 280 -1.30 18.26 4.59
CA SER A 280 -0.44 18.91 3.60
C SER A 280 0.82 18.08 3.34
N GLU A 281 1.41 18.25 2.15
CA GLU A 281 2.68 17.61 1.79
C GLU A 281 3.81 18.28 2.60
N LYS A 282 4.44 17.54 3.51
CA LYS A 282 5.65 18.01 4.18
C LYS A 282 6.77 18.06 3.14
N ARG A 283 7.36 19.23 2.91
CA ARG A 283 8.56 19.38 2.07
C ARG A 283 9.73 18.69 2.76
N LYS A 284 9.98 17.43 2.42
CA LYS A 284 11.17 16.68 2.81
C LYS A 284 12.18 16.72 1.66
N SER A 285 13.46 16.69 1.99
CA SER A 285 14.56 16.54 1.04
C SER A 285 15.23 15.20 1.24
N TRP A 286 15.94 14.74 0.21
CA TRP A 286 16.91 13.66 0.35
C TRP A 286 17.85 13.96 1.52
N ALA A 287 18.09 12.95 2.34
CA ALA A 287 19.05 13.03 3.44
C ALA A 287 20.15 12.00 3.24
N LYS A 288 21.40 12.41 3.50
CA LYS A 288 22.53 11.47 3.58
C LYS A 288 22.60 10.93 4.99
N TYR A 289 22.57 9.61 5.12
CA TYR A 289 22.89 8.90 6.34
C TYR A 289 24.24 8.21 6.15
N LYS A 290 25.09 8.24 7.17
CA LYS A 290 26.39 7.56 7.14
C LYS A 290 26.43 6.58 8.31
N GLU A 291 26.59 5.31 8.00
CA GLU A 291 26.76 4.25 8.99
C GLU A 291 28.15 4.31 9.66
N ASN A 292 28.29 3.57 10.76
CA ASN A 292 29.52 3.53 11.55
C ASN A 292 30.71 2.95 10.78
N ASP A 293 30.45 2.09 9.79
CA ASP A 293 31.45 1.51 8.89
C ASP A 293 31.89 2.47 7.76
N GLY A 294 31.23 3.62 7.64
CA GLY A 294 31.48 4.63 6.63
C GLY A 294 30.57 4.58 5.41
N THR A 295 29.70 3.56 5.30
CA THR A 295 28.75 3.40 4.19
C THR A 295 27.73 4.53 4.18
N ILE A 296 27.44 5.08 2.99
CA ILE A 296 26.52 6.20 2.82
C ILE A 296 25.21 5.71 2.21
N PHE A 297 24.10 5.99 2.88
CA PHE A 297 22.75 5.71 2.43
C PHE A 297 22.00 7.01 2.15
N TRP A 298 21.20 6.99 1.09
CA TRP A 298 20.29 8.10 0.77
C TRP A 298 18.88 7.77 1.23
N ILE A 299 18.37 8.58 2.15
CA ILE A 299 17.01 8.46 2.65
C ILE A 299 16.08 9.25 1.72
N THR A 300 15.09 8.58 1.16
CA THR A 300 14.07 9.18 0.30
C THR A 300 13.22 10.19 1.06
N PRO A 301 12.75 11.27 0.41
CA PRO A 301 11.94 12.30 1.06
C PRO A 301 10.48 11.88 1.34
N PHE A 302 10.11 10.64 1.06
CA PHE A 302 8.76 10.12 1.26
C PHE A 302 8.80 8.65 1.66
N THR A 303 7.73 8.21 2.30
CA THR A 303 7.48 6.79 2.63
C THR A 303 7.11 6.01 1.37
N THR A 304 7.12 4.70 1.47
CA THR A 304 6.65 3.75 0.45
C THR A 304 5.17 3.94 0.09
N ASP A 305 4.35 4.37 1.05
CA ASP A 305 2.94 4.71 0.87
C ASP A 305 2.61 6.18 1.16
N PRO A 306 2.98 7.12 0.26
CA PRO A 306 2.87 8.54 0.54
C PRO A 306 1.49 9.11 0.19
N ASP A 307 1.07 10.13 0.96
CA ASP A 307 -0.19 10.84 0.77
C ASP A 307 -0.16 11.70 -0.51
N SER A 308 -0.90 11.30 -1.54
CA SER A 308 -1.05 12.14 -2.73
C SER A 308 -2.13 13.20 -2.56
N GLY A 309 -2.16 14.20 -3.44
CA GLY A 309 -3.26 15.16 -3.50
C GLY A 309 -4.63 14.51 -3.77
N ARG A 310 -4.67 13.35 -4.43
CA ARG A 310 -5.91 12.59 -4.65
C ARG A 310 -6.38 11.90 -3.38
N VAL A 311 -5.45 11.26 -2.64
CA VAL A 311 -5.72 10.64 -1.33
C VAL A 311 -6.31 11.68 -0.36
N ARG A 312 -5.66 12.85 -0.25
CA ARG A 312 -6.15 13.96 0.59
C ARG A 312 -7.53 14.50 0.18
N ARG A 313 -7.90 14.43 -1.10
CA ARG A 313 -9.25 14.78 -1.55
C ARG A 313 -10.26 13.71 -1.18
N MET A 314 -9.91 12.44 -1.39
CA MET A 314 -10.77 11.32 -1.06
C MET A 314 -11.15 11.30 0.42
N ILE A 315 -10.18 11.42 1.34
CA ILE A 315 -10.45 11.32 2.78
C ILE A 315 -11.38 12.41 3.33
N LYS A 316 -11.59 13.54 2.62
CA LYS A 316 -12.57 14.57 2.99
C LYS A 316 -14.01 14.05 2.99
N HIS A 317 -14.27 12.94 2.31
CA HIS A 317 -15.56 12.27 2.27
C HIS A 317 -15.72 11.18 3.34
N TYR A 318 -14.79 11.11 4.29
CA TYR A 318 -14.75 10.09 5.34
C TYR A 318 -14.75 10.78 6.71
N ALA A 319 -15.60 10.31 7.62
CA ALA A 319 -15.41 10.58 9.04
C ALA A 319 -14.18 9.80 9.51
N HIS A 320 -13.40 10.35 10.42
CA HIS A 320 -12.16 9.71 10.84
C HIS A 320 -11.85 9.87 12.32
N ALA A 321 -11.18 8.87 12.88
CA ALA A 321 -10.61 8.89 14.24
C ALA A 321 -9.25 8.18 14.24
N GLN A 322 -8.27 8.80 14.91
CA GLN A 322 -6.95 8.21 15.07
C GLN A 322 -7.02 7.05 16.06
N LEU A 323 -6.36 5.95 15.73
CA LEU A 323 -6.23 4.79 16.62
C LEU A 323 -5.17 5.08 17.67
N GLU A 324 -5.48 4.86 18.95
CA GLU A 324 -4.48 4.90 20.00
C GLU A 324 -3.66 3.60 20.01
N ASP A 325 -2.36 3.71 19.68
CA ASP A 325 -1.41 2.59 19.67
C ASP A 325 -0.36 2.76 20.77
N SER A 326 -0.79 2.63 22.04
CA SER A 326 0.12 2.71 23.19
C SER A 326 1.20 1.62 23.18
N ASP A 327 0.91 0.50 22.53
CA ASP A 327 1.72 -0.72 22.57
C ASP A 327 2.67 -0.83 21.36
N GLY A 328 2.58 0.10 20.40
CA GLY A 328 3.50 0.22 19.27
C GLY A 328 3.31 -0.84 18.17
N PHE A 329 2.14 -1.47 18.09
CA PHE A 329 1.88 -2.54 17.12
C PHE A 329 1.49 -2.01 15.74
N PHE A 330 0.86 -0.84 15.67
CA PHE A 330 0.18 -0.30 14.49
C PHE A 330 0.85 0.97 13.94
N GLY A 331 1.59 1.72 14.75
CA GLY A 331 2.11 3.03 14.39
C GLY A 331 1.02 4.10 14.38
N ASP A 332 1.06 4.99 13.40
CA ASP A 332 0.14 6.13 13.29
C ASP A 332 -1.05 5.78 12.37
N LEU A 333 -1.97 4.92 12.84
CA LEU A 333 -3.15 4.56 12.05
C LEU A 333 -4.34 5.48 12.33
N THR A 334 -5.11 5.74 11.29
CA THR A 334 -6.42 6.40 11.38
C THR A 334 -7.48 5.54 10.72
N ILE A 335 -8.64 5.43 11.37
CA ILE A 335 -9.84 4.79 10.84
C ILE A 335 -10.62 5.85 10.06
N TYR A 336 -10.97 5.54 8.82
CA TYR A 336 -11.76 6.38 7.92
C TYR A 336 -13.03 5.61 7.53
N MET A 337 -14.21 6.19 7.76
CA MET A 337 -15.49 5.59 7.35
C MET A 337 -16.28 6.54 6.46
N LYS A 338 -16.75 6.05 5.31
CA LYS A 338 -17.38 6.87 4.27
C LYS A 338 -18.68 7.51 4.78
N CYS A 339 -18.75 8.84 4.73
CA CYS A 339 -19.91 9.60 5.19
C CYS A 339 -20.39 10.56 4.09
N LYS A 340 -21.64 10.38 3.64
CA LYS A 340 -22.23 11.16 2.53
C LYS A 340 -22.49 12.64 2.84
N GLU A 341 -22.35 13.08 4.10
CA GLU A 341 -22.70 14.45 4.52
C GLU A 341 -21.80 15.56 3.92
N TYR A 342 -20.63 15.22 3.37
CA TYR A 342 -19.70 16.21 2.78
C TYR A 342 -19.89 16.49 1.29
N ALA A 343 -20.86 15.85 0.61
CA ALA A 343 -21.13 16.12 -0.80
C ALA A 343 -21.86 17.46 -1.04
N HIS A 344 -22.39 18.12 0.01
CA HIS A 344 -23.25 19.31 -0.10
C HIS A 344 -22.62 20.63 0.38
N VAL A 345 -21.33 20.69 0.69
CA VAL A 345 -20.67 21.97 0.99
C VAL A 345 -20.15 22.62 -0.30
N SER A 346 -21.08 23.29 -0.98
CA SER A 346 -20.95 24.45 -1.87
C SER A 346 -19.93 24.41 -3.01
N PHE A 347 -20.40 24.00 -4.20
CA PHE A 347 -20.19 24.80 -5.40
C PHE A 347 -21.28 25.89 -5.43
N TYR A 348 -21.04 27.02 -4.79
CA TYR A 348 -21.82 28.22 -5.04
C TYR A 348 -20.86 29.33 -5.48
N THR A 349 -21.06 29.73 -6.75
CA THR A 349 -20.83 31.06 -7.34
C THR A 349 -19.42 31.65 -7.25
N LEU A 350 -18.65 31.47 -8.33
CA LEU A 350 -17.78 32.51 -8.85
C LEU A 350 -18.61 33.30 -9.88
N ASP A 351 -18.96 34.54 -9.54
CA ASP A 351 -19.06 35.62 -10.53
C ASP A 351 -17.69 36.30 -10.65
#